data_AF-H0T7W2-F1
#
_entry.id   AF-H0T7W2-F1
#
_cell.length_a   1.000
_cell.length_b   1.000
_cell.length_c   1.000
_cell.angle_alpha   90.00
_cell.angle_beta   90.00
_cell.angle_gamma   90.00
#
_symmetry.space_group_name_H-M   'P 1'
#
loop_
_entity.id
_entity.type
_entity.pdbx_description
1 polymer ?
#
loop_
_entity_poly.entity_id
_entity_poly.type
_entity_poly.pdbx_seq_one_letter_code
_entity_poly.pdbx_strand_id
1 'polypeptide(L)'
;MTVFSGPPPGAIRNQPISDELKRVLQVAAEAAGIDAITINSGGQDPPGPGARRTGSTRHDHGRAADVQCAVAGTTLTFTDQSAPQAILTFVTAAAAAGANGIGAGVGYMGNRTIHVGFGTSPEDDAQLTWGAGGRSATAPQWLRDAANAGWAAPAPVQQPAHAEAKARGRFVVIARDGLKLRGGPGTNFGSEKTLPAGTELTVVERSAVDPAWVRVDLEGDGLLDGYVFAAFLAPAGPDGHHDESPGPHPDDS
;
A
#
# COMPACT_ATOMS: atom_id res chain seq x y z
N MET A 1 2.99 17.21 -10.68
CA MET A 1 2.10 16.23 -10.01
C MET A 1 1.70 15.20 -11.06
N THR A 2 2.02 13.93 -10.83
CA THR A 2 1.70 12.84 -11.76
C THR A 2 0.23 12.48 -11.68
N VAL A 3 -0.43 12.35 -12.83
CA VAL A 3 -1.83 11.94 -12.94
C VAL A 3 -1.91 10.42 -13.09
N PHE A 4 -2.74 9.77 -12.28
CA PHE A 4 -3.04 8.35 -12.38
C PHE A 4 -4.41 8.14 -13.04
N SER A 5 -4.50 7.18 -13.97
CA SER A 5 -5.75 6.79 -14.60
C SER A 5 -5.87 5.27 -14.73
N GLY A 6 -7.10 4.76 -14.88
CA GLY A 6 -7.40 3.33 -14.92
C GLY A 6 -7.36 2.63 -13.55
N PRO A 7 -7.49 1.29 -13.51
CA PRO A 7 -7.75 0.40 -14.65
C PRO A 7 -9.10 0.65 -15.33
N PRO A 8 -9.23 0.34 -16.65
CA PRO A 8 -10.49 0.54 -17.35
C PRO A 8 -11.58 -0.36 -16.76
N PRO A 9 -12.84 0.12 -16.61
CA PRO A 9 -13.91 -0.62 -15.94
C PRO A 9 -14.18 -2.02 -16.51
N GLY A 10 -13.90 -2.23 -17.80
CA GLY A 10 -14.06 -3.52 -18.49
C GLY A 10 -12.91 -4.51 -18.30
N ALA A 11 -11.78 -4.11 -17.71
CA ALA A 11 -10.65 -5.02 -17.47
C ALA A 11 -11.01 -6.13 -16.47
N ILE A 12 -10.41 -7.31 -16.63
CA ILE A 12 -10.58 -8.40 -15.66
C ILE A 12 -9.98 -8.00 -14.30
N ARG A 13 -8.80 -7.36 -14.32
CA ARG A 13 -8.12 -6.78 -13.16
C ARG A 13 -8.42 -5.29 -13.06
N ASN A 14 -9.65 -4.97 -12.66
CA ASN A 14 -10.15 -3.59 -12.56
C ASN A 14 -10.22 -3.07 -11.12
N GLN A 15 -9.71 -3.80 -10.13
CA GLN A 15 -9.68 -3.32 -8.76
C GLN A 15 -8.59 -2.26 -8.57
N PRO A 16 -8.73 -1.37 -7.57
CA PRO A 16 -7.68 -0.44 -7.20
C PRO A 16 -6.35 -1.12 -6.89
N ILE A 17 -5.25 -0.43 -7.17
CA ILE A 17 -3.93 -0.79 -6.65
C ILE A 17 -3.83 -0.42 -5.17
N SER A 18 -2.96 -1.09 -4.41
CA SER A 18 -2.75 -0.75 -3.00
C SER A 18 -2.09 0.62 -2.83
N ASP A 19 -2.30 1.25 -1.67
CA ASP A 19 -1.64 2.52 -1.32
C ASP A 19 -0.12 2.40 -1.26
N GLU A 20 0.39 1.20 -0.93
CA GLU A 20 1.80 0.88 -0.98
C GLU A 20 2.34 0.93 -2.41
N LEU A 21 1.69 0.22 -3.34
CA LEU A 21 2.09 0.23 -4.75
C LEU A 21 1.95 1.63 -5.36
N LYS A 22 0.89 2.36 -5.00
CA LYS A 22 0.68 3.73 -5.46
C LYS A 22 1.83 4.66 -5.03
N ARG A 23 2.33 4.53 -3.79
CA ARG A 23 3.50 5.29 -3.32
C ARG A 23 4.75 4.97 -4.12
N VAL A 24 5.01 3.67 -4.37
CA VAL A 24 6.14 3.23 -5.21
C VAL A 24 6.07 3.86 -6.59
N LEU A 25 4.90 3.79 -7.25
CA LEU A 25 4.70 4.35 -8.59
C LEU A 25 4.85 5.88 -8.60
N GLN A 26 4.41 6.56 -7.53
CA GLN A 26 4.52 8.01 -7.43
C GLN A 26 5.98 8.47 -7.26
N VAL A 27 6.75 7.81 -6.38
CA VAL A 27 8.19 8.07 -6.22
C VAL A 27 8.93 7.84 -7.53
N ALA A 28 8.62 6.73 -8.20
CA ALA A 28 9.22 6.39 -9.48
C ALA A 28 8.88 7.42 -10.58
N ALA A 29 7.63 7.87 -10.63
CA ALA A 29 7.20 8.87 -11.60
C ALA A 29 7.88 10.22 -11.39
N GLU A 30 7.98 10.67 -10.14
CA GLU A 30 8.63 11.92 -9.77
C GLU A 30 10.11 11.91 -10.14
N ALA A 31 10.83 10.84 -9.79
CA ALA A 31 12.24 10.68 -10.14
C ALA A 31 12.48 10.68 -11.66
N ALA A 32 11.54 10.13 -12.43
CA ALA A 32 11.65 9.99 -13.88
C ALA A 32 11.08 11.17 -14.69
N GLY A 33 10.43 12.15 -14.04
CA GLY A 33 9.72 13.24 -14.72
C GLY A 33 8.48 12.77 -15.51
N ILE A 34 7.85 11.68 -15.08
CA ILE A 34 6.62 11.13 -15.69
C ILE A 34 5.41 11.93 -15.18
N ASP A 35 4.64 12.49 -16.11
CA ASP A 35 3.47 13.32 -15.80
C ASP A 35 2.16 12.52 -15.76
N ALA A 36 2.10 11.36 -16.39
CA ALA A 36 0.96 10.47 -16.32
C ALA A 36 1.35 8.98 -16.27
N ILE A 37 0.63 8.25 -15.40
CA ILE A 37 0.64 6.79 -15.33
C ILE A 37 -0.75 6.27 -15.67
N THR A 38 -0.83 5.47 -16.73
CA THR A 38 -2.03 4.72 -17.08
C THR A 38 -1.90 3.30 -16.57
N ILE A 39 -2.77 2.91 -15.64
CA ILE A 39 -2.87 1.53 -15.14
C ILE A 39 -3.76 0.77 -16.12
N ASN A 40 -3.19 -0.15 -16.91
CA ASN A 40 -3.95 -0.99 -17.83
C ASN A 40 -4.62 -2.17 -17.12
N SER A 41 -4.01 -2.61 -16.02
CA SER A 41 -4.41 -3.77 -15.24
C SER A 41 -3.97 -3.53 -13.80
N GLY A 42 -4.96 -3.44 -12.90
CA GLY A 42 -4.77 -3.14 -11.48
C GLY A 42 -4.89 -4.40 -10.62
N GLY A 43 -5.58 -4.28 -9.49
CA GLY A 43 -5.80 -5.40 -8.57
C GLY A 43 -6.81 -6.43 -9.07
N GLN A 44 -6.78 -7.61 -8.43
CA GLN A 44 -7.77 -8.66 -8.61
C GLN A 44 -8.09 -9.39 -7.29
N ASP A 45 -9.16 -10.19 -7.32
CA ASP A 45 -9.55 -11.04 -6.19
C ASP A 45 -8.50 -12.13 -5.91
N PRO A 46 -8.25 -12.46 -4.63
CA PRO A 46 -7.48 -13.64 -4.27
C PRO A 46 -8.21 -14.93 -4.71
N PRO A 47 -7.51 -16.08 -4.76
CA PRO A 47 -8.13 -17.36 -5.11
C PRO A 47 -9.32 -17.70 -4.20
N GLY A 48 -10.48 -17.98 -4.81
CA GLY A 48 -11.69 -18.39 -4.10
C GLY A 48 -12.86 -18.67 -5.05
N PRO A 49 -13.93 -19.35 -4.60
CA PRO A 49 -15.12 -19.60 -5.41
C PRO A 49 -15.72 -18.28 -5.92
N GLY A 50 -15.90 -18.15 -7.24
CA GLY A 50 -16.47 -16.95 -7.87
C GLY A 50 -15.50 -15.77 -8.08
N ALA A 51 -14.22 -15.92 -7.75
CA ALA A 51 -13.21 -14.86 -7.91
C ALA A 51 -13.00 -14.46 -9.38
N ARG A 52 -13.11 -13.16 -9.68
CA ARG A 52 -12.87 -12.62 -11.03
C ARG A 52 -11.38 -12.35 -11.21
N ARG A 53 -10.60 -13.39 -11.55
CA ARG A 53 -9.13 -13.35 -11.60
C ARG A 53 -8.55 -13.93 -12.88
N THR A 54 -7.34 -13.49 -13.25
CA THR A 54 -6.58 -14.05 -14.39
C THR A 54 -5.08 -13.84 -14.23
N GLY A 55 -4.29 -14.84 -14.63
CA GLY A 55 -2.83 -14.73 -14.59
C GLY A 55 -2.25 -14.79 -13.16
N SER A 56 -1.26 -13.93 -12.90
CA SER A 56 -0.42 -13.97 -11.69
C SER A 56 -1.16 -13.58 -10.42
N THR A 57 -0.84 -14.24 -9.31
CA THR A 57 -1.28 -13.87 -7.95
C THR A 57 -0.67 -12.54 -7.46
N ARG A 58 0.36 -12.01 -8.15
CA ARG A 58 0.99 -10.72 -7.79
C ARG A 58 0.02 -9.53 -7.86
N HIS A 59 -1.05 -9.64 -8.65
CA HIS A 59 -2.10 -8.61 -8.71
C HIS A 59 -3.15 -8.76 -7.59
N ASP A 60 -3.12 -9.86 -6.84
CA ASP A 60 -4.07 -10.07 -5.75
C ASP A 60 -3.90 -8.92 -4.74
N HIS A 61 -5.02 -8.38 -4.26
CA HIS A 61 -5.03 -7.24 -3.34
C HIS A 61 -4.37 -5.95 -3.88
N GLY A 62 -4.23 -5.81 -5.20
CA GLY A 62 -3.66 -4.61 -5.82
C GLY A 62 -2.15 -4.45 -5.62
N ARG A 63 -1.44 -5.55 -5.31
CA ARG A 63 0.02 -5.59 -5.08
C ARG A 63 0.86 -5.51 -6.35
N ALA A 64 0.24 -5.47 -7.52
CA ALA A 64 0.92 -5.22 -8.79
C ALA A 64 0.02 -4.46 -9.77
N ALA A 65 0.67 -3.81 -10.73
CA ALA A 65 0.03 -3.08 -11.80
C ALA A 65 0.80 -3.22 -13.11
N ASP A 66 0.07 -3.33 -14.21
CA ASP A 66 0.64 -3.20 -15.55
C ASP A 66 0.42 -1.75 -16.00
N VAL A 67 1.49 -0.97 -16.08
CA VAL A 67 1.45 0.49 -16.26
C VAL A 67 2.05 0.94 -17.58
N GLN A 68 1.55 2.06 -18.09
CA GLN A 68 2.18 2.83 -19.16
C GLN A 68 2.54 4.21 -18.64
N CYS A 69 3.74 4.67 -18.97
CA CYS A 69 4.28 5.96 -18.53
C CYS A 69 4.21 6.96 -19.69
N ALA A 70 3.83 8.20 -19.40
CA ALA A 70 3.86 9.30 -20.36
C ALA A 70 4.65 10.50 -19.85
N VAL A 71 5.22 11.24 -20.79
CA VAL A 71 5.89 12.53 -20.58
C VAL A 71 5.35 13.50 -21.62
N ALA A 72 4.95 14.69 -21.19
CA ALA A 72 4.30 15.71 -22.01
C ALA A 72 3.14 15.13 -22.84
N GLY A 73 2.33 14.26 -22.24
CA GLY A 73 1.20 13.60 -22.90
C GLY A 73 1.56 12.51 -23.93
N THR A 74 2.85 12.19 -24.10
CA THR A 74 3.30 11.13 -25.01
C THR A 74 3.66 9.87 -24.23
N THR A 75 2.95 8.77 -24.50
CA THR A 75 3.30 7.45 -23.93
C THR A 75 4.67 7.00 -24.41
N LEU A 76 5.55 6.70 -23.45
CA LEU A 76 6.89 6.22 -23.72
C LEU A 76 6.86 4.80 -24.28
N THR A 77 7.82 4.51 -25.16
CA THR A 77 8.02 3.17 -25.74
C THR A 77 9.45 2.70 -25.51
N PHE A 78 9.65 1.39 -25.39
CA PHE A 78 10.96 0.75 -25.31
C PHE A 78 11.12 -0.35 -26.36
N THR A 79 12.31 -0.92 -26.47
CA THR A 79 12.59 -2.15 -27.22
C THR A 79 13.22 -3.17 -26.27
N ASP A 80 13.44 -4.40 -26.72
CA ASP A 80 14.18 -5.38 -25.92
C ASP A 80 15.68 -5.02 -25.81
N GLN A 81 16.19 -4.13 -26.67
CA GLN A 81 17.59 -3.71 -26.68
C GLN A 81 17.83 -2.43 -25.87
N SER A 82 16.84 -1.55 -25.76
CA SER A 82 16.99 -0.26 -25.09
C SER A 82 15.67 0.33 -24.62
N ALA A 83 15.74 1.17 -23.60
CA ALA A 83 14.63 2.00 -23.14
C ALA A 83 15.07 3.47 -22.98
N PRO A 84 14.17 4.44 -23.13
CA PRO A 84 14.45 5.85 -22.85
C PRO A 84 14.91 6.06 -21.39
N GLN A 85 15.71 7.10 -21.15
CA GLN A 85 16.23 7.40 -19.81
C GLN A 85 15.13 7.51 -18.75
N ALA A 86 13.98 8.10 -19.09
CA ALA A 86 12.84 8.18 -18.17
C ALA A 86 12.32 6.80 -17.74
N ILE A 87 12.31 5.79 -18.64
CA ILE A 87 11.93 4.42 -18.27
C ILE A 87 13.00 3.77 -17.39
N LEU A 88 14.29 3.97 -17.69
CA LEU A 88 15.37 3.45 -16.86
C LEU A 88 15.29 4.02 -15.44
N THR A 89 15.16 5.34 -15.32
CA THR A 89 15.00 6.04 -14.04
C THR A 89 13.75 5.58 -13.29
N PHE A 90 12.63 5.39 -13.99
CA PHE A 90 11.39 4.91 -13.40
C PHE A 90 11.55 3.51 -12.80
N VAL A 91 12.14 2.57 -13.54
CA VAL A 91 12.38 1.20 -13.06
C VAL A 91 13.33 1.19 -11.87
N THR A 92 14.45 1.92 -11.96
CA THR A 92 15.42 2.03 -10.86
C THR A 92 14.78 2.61 -9.61
N ALA A 93 14.00 3.69 -9.74
CA ALA A 93 13.33 4.31 -8.60
C ALA A 93 12.21 3.44 -8.01
N ALA A 94 11.46 2.70 -8.84
CA ALA A 94 10.45 1.75 -8.37
C ALA A 94 11.10 0.61 -7.57
N ALA A 95 12.20 0.05 -8.07
CA ALA A 95 12.98 -0.98 -7.37
C ALA A 95 13.57 -0.44 -6.05
N ALA A 96 14.16 0.76 -6.07
CA ALA A 96 14.67 1.41 -4.87
C ALA A 96 13.59 1.74 -3.84
N ALA A 97 12.36 1.98 -4.28
CA ALA A 97 11.20 2.24 -3.41
C ALA A 97 10.52 0.96 -2.89
N GLY A 98 11.02 -0.23 -3.27
CA GLY A 98 10.58 -1.51 -2.70
C GLY A 98 9.83 -2.45 -3.67
N ALA A 99 9.63 -2.09 -4.94
CA ALA A 99 9.13 -3.05 -5.92
C ALA A 99 10.15 -4.18 -6.09
N ASN A 100 9.73 -5.44 -5.90
CA ASN A 100 10.60 -6.61 -6.06
C ASN A 100 10.20 -7.51 -7.24
N GLY A 101 9.08 -7.23 -7.91
CA GLY A 101 8.69 -7.88 -9.16
C GLY A 101 8.50 -6.86 -10.28
N ILE A 102 9.39 -6.87 -11.29
CA ILE A 102 9.32 -5.91 -12.41
C ILE A 102 9.44 -6.63 -13.75
N GLY A 103 8.43 -6.47 -14.62
CA GLY A 103 8.38 -7.15 -15.91
C GLY A 103 8.25 -6.19 -17.09
N ALA A 104 9.07 -6.34 -18.12
CA ALA A 104 8.92 -5.59 -19.36
C ALA A 104 9.52 -6.37 -20.54
N GLY A 105 9.01 -6.14 -21.74
CA GLY A 105 9.54 -6.74 -22.96
C GLY A 105 8.52 -6.74 -24.08
N VAL A 106 9.00 -6.57 -25.32
CA VAL A 106 8.14 -6.48 -26.51
C VAL A 106 7.29 -7.75 -26.65
N GLY A 107 7.91 -8.91 -26.45
CA GLY A 107 7.23 -10.22 -26.44
C GLY A 107 6.48 -10.57 -25.14
N TYR A 108 6.35 -9.64 -24.19
CA TYR A 108 5.61 -9.86 -22.94
C TYR A 108 4.27 -9.12 -22.94
N MET A 109 4.31 -7.79 -22.94
CA MET A 109 3.10 -6.92 -22.88
C MET A 109 3.18 -5.79 -23.91
N GLY A 110 3.94 -6.02 -24.98
CA GLY A 110 4.26 -5.01 -25.98
C GLY A 110 5.30 -4.02 -25.51
N ASN A 111 5.49 -2.97 -26.30
CA ASN A 111 6.61 -2.04 -26.17
C ASN A 111 6.31 -0.80 -25.30
N ARG A 112 5.19 -0.79 -24.59
CA ARG A 112 4.71 0.37 -23.79
C ARG A 112 4.41 0.03 -22.34
N THR A 113 4.20 -1.24 -22.02
CA THR A 113 3.66 -1.66 -20.73
C THR A 113 4.76 -2.26 -19.87
N ILE A 114 4.83 -1.81 -18.61
CA ILE A 114 5.75 -2.29 -17.59
C ILE A 114 4.92 -2.84 -16.44
N HIS A 115 5.19 -4.06 -16.02
CA HIS A 115 4.66 -4.62 -14.79
C HIS A 115 5.50 -4.13 -13.63
N VAL A 116 4.86 -3.59 -12.60
CA VAL A 116 5.50 -3.21 -11.35
C VAL A 116 4.66 -3.74 -10.21
N GLY A 117 5.30 -4.43 -9.26
CA GLY A 117 4.62 -4.94 -8.10
C GLY A 117 5.55 -5.61 -7.11
N PHE A 118 4.92 -6.31 -6.18
CA PHE A 118 5.58 -7.05 -5.11
C PHE A 118 5.56 -8.57 -5.38
N GLY A 119 6.05 -9.31 -4.39
CA GLY A 119 6.01 -10.76 -4.29
C GLY A 119 4.60 -11.33 -4.42
N THR A 120 4.54 -12.64 -4.60
CA THR A 120 3.29 -13.41 -4.61
C THR A 120 2.60 -13.44 -3.24
N SER A 121 3.30 -13.06 -2.17
CA SER A 121 2.78 -12.81 -0.83
C SER A 121 3.52 -11.64 -0.16
N PRO A 122 3.06 -11.15 1.01
CA PRO A 122 3.79 -10.16 1.82
C PRO A 122 5.20 -10.58 2.23
N GLU A 123 5.43 -11.88 2.40
CA GLU A 123 6.70 -12.46 2.83
C GLU A 123 7.64 -12.80 1.65
N ASP A 124 7.12 -12.78 0.42
CA ASP A 124 7.91 -13.02 -0.80
C ASP A 124 8.69 -11.74 -1.16
N ASP A 125 9.92 -11.68 -0.66
CA ASP A 125 10.88 -10.60 -0.89
C ASP A 125 11.77 -10.83 -2.12
N ALA A 126 11.51 -11.90 -2.90
CA ALA A 126 12.35 -12.27 -4.03
C ALA A 126 12.36 -11.18 -5.11
N GLN A 127 13.58 -10.72 -5.43
CA GLN A 127 13.84 -9.74 -6.47
C GLN A 127 13.88 -10.42 -7.84
N LEU A 128 12.89 -10.11 -8.68
CA LEU A 128 12.67 -10.78 -9.95
C LEU A 128 12.38 -9.79 -11.07
N THR A 129 13.10 -9.96 -12.17
CA THR A 129 12.76 -9.37 -13.46
C THR A 129 12.35 -10.44 -14.45
N TRP A 130 11.48 -10.09 -15.40
CA TRP A 130 11.09 -10.99 -16.50
C TRP A 130 10.74 -10.22 -17.77
N GLY A 131 10.79 -10.91 -18.90
CA GLY A 131 10.44 -10.37 -20.21
C GLY A 131 9.57 -11.32 -21.01
N ALA A 132 9.90 -11.50 -22.30
CA ALA A 132 9.04 -12.21 -23.25
C ALA A 132 8.52 -13.56 -22.73
N GLY A 133 7.20 -13.77 -22.82
CA GLY A 133 6.54 -14.97 -22.29
C GLY A 133 6.53 -15.10 -20.76
N GLY A 134 6.81 -14.02 -20.01
CA GLY A 134 6.78 -14.02 -18.55
C GLY A 134 7.97 -14.74 -17.89
N ARG A 135 9.11 -14.82 -18.56
CA ARG A 135 10.28 -15.59 -18.11
C ARG A 135 11.42 -14.70 -17.67
N SER A 136 12.11 -15.05 -16.59
CA SER A 136 13.28 -14.28 -16.11
C SER A 136 14.45 -14.28 -17.10
N ALA A 137 14.67 -15.42 -17.77
CA ALA A 137 15.73 -15.57 -18.77
C ALA A 137 15.57 -14.63 -19.98
N THR A 138 14.36 -14.14 -20.24
CA THR A 138 14.03 -13.29 -21.40
C THR A 138 13.83 -11.82 -21.02
N ALA A 139 14.14 -11.43 -19.78
CA ALA A 139 14.14 -10.02 -19.40
C ALA A 139 15.10 -9.21 -20.31
N PRO A 140 14.71 -8.01 -20.77
CA PRO A 140 15.66 -7.10 -21.41
C PRO A 140 16.84 -6.80 -20.50
N GLN A 141 18.04 -6.63 -21.06
CA GLN A 141 19.23 -6.35 -20.25
C GLN A 141 19.09 -5.03 -19.49
N TRP A 142 18.59 -3.98 -20.16
CA TRP A 142 18.33 -2.68 -19.54
C TRP A 142 17.38 -2.77 -18.35
N LEU A 143 16.42 -3.69 -18.37
CA LEU A 143 15.46 -3.90 -17.28
C LEU A 143 16.15 -4.50 -16.05
N ARG A 144 16.96 -5.55 -16.28
CA ARG A 144 17.78 -6.17 -15.23
C ARG A 144 18.70 -5.16 -14.58
N ASP A 145 19.42 -4.41 -15.39
CA ASP A 145 20.42 -3.45 -14.89
C ASP A 145 19.75 -2.33 -14.09
N ALA A 146 18.65 -1.77 -14.60
CA ALA A 146 17.90 -0.72 -13.91
C ALA A 146 17.30 -1.21 -12.58
N ALA A 147 16.68 -2.39 -12.55
CA ALA A 147 16.10 -2.96 -11.34
C ALA A 147 17.17 -3.29 -10.29
N ASN A 148 18.25 -3.96 -10.71
CA ASN A 148 19.39 -4.28 -9.85
C ASN A 148 20.03 -3.02 -9.24
N ALA A 149 20.16 -1.95 -10.02
CA ALA A 149 20.67 -0.67 -9.52
C ALA A 149 19.79 -0.11 -8.39
N GLY A 150 18.46 -0.21 -8.53
CA GLY A 150 17.53 0.25 -7.50
C GLY A 150 17.58 -0.62 -6.24
N TRP A 151 17.61 -1.94 -6.40
CA TRP A 151 17.72 -2.86 -5.27
C TRP A 151 19.05 -2.76 -4.51
N ALA A 152 20.14 -2.44 -5.20
CA ALA A 152 21.45 -2.23 -4.59
C ALA A 152 21.55 -0.91 -3.82
N ALA A 153 20.71 0.07 -4.14
CA ALA A 153 20.65 1.38 -3.51
C ALA A 153 19.21 1.72 -3.13
N PRO A 154 18.63 0.99 -2.15
CA PRO A 154 17.26 1.24 -1.71
C PRO A 154 17.15 2.69 -1.26
N ALA A 155 16.08 3.35 -1.68
CA ALA A 155 15.78 4.69 -1.21
C ALA A 155 15.69 4.62 0.32
N PRO A 156 16.21 5.62 1.06
CA PRO A 156 15.92 5.71 2.48
C PRO A 156 14.42 5.61 2.61
N VAL A 157 13.94 4.59 3.33
CA VAL A 157 12.52 4.34 3.49
C VAL A 157 11.97 5.57 4.21
N GLN A 158 11.55 6.58 3.45
CA GLN A 158 10.60 7.57 3.90
C GLN A 158 9.24 6.85 3.90
N GLN A 159 9.15 5.80 4.73
CA GLN A 159 7.93 5.49 5.43
C GLN A 159 7.47 6.84 5.97
N PRO A 160 6.20 7.23 5.76
CA PRO A 160 5.71 8.44 6.38
C PRO A 160 5.64 8.17 7.89
N ALA A 161 6.77 8.28 8.59
CA ALA A 161 6.87 8.19 10.03
C ALA A 161 5.97 9.24 10.69
N HIS A 162 5.67 10.33 9.97
CA HIS A 162 4.72 11.35 10.42
C HIS A 162 3.24 10.98 10.22
N ALA A 163 2.90 9.97 9.41
CA ALA A 163 1.53 9.43 9.29
C ALA A 163 1.34 8.13 10.11
N GLU A 164 2.37 7.28 10.21
CA GLU A 164 2.36 6.10 11.09
C GLU A 164 2.39 6.50 12.58
N ALA A 165 3.13 7.54 12.98
CA ALA A 165 3.09 8.05 14.36
C ALA A 165 1.75 8.73 14.72
N LYS A 166 0.93 9.10 13.73
CA LYS A 166 -0.46 9.54 13.95
C LYS A 166 -1.46 8.39 13.94
N ALA A 167 -1.05 7.19 13.52
CA ALA A 167 -1.90 6.02 13.50
C ALA A 167 -1.65 5.11 14.72
N ARG A 168 -0.43 5.12 15.28
CA ARG A 168 -0.08 4.40 16.50
C ARG A 168 -0.31 5.26 17.73
N GLY A 169 -0.78 4.66 18.82
CA GLY A 169 -0.97 5.36 20.09
C GLY A 169 -2.34 5.08 20.72
N ARG A 170 -2.65 5.81 21.79
CA ARG A 170 -3.92 5.66 22.52
C ARG A 170 -5.06 6.39 21.80
N PHE A 171 -6.19 5.72 21.66
CA PHE A 171 -7.41 6.24 21.06
C PHE A 171 -8.62 5.91 21.93
N VAL A 172 -9.71 6.64 21.71
CA VAL A 172 -11.02 6.38 22.28
C VAL A 172 -12.04 6.09 21.17
N VAL A 173 -12.95 5.17 21.43
CA VAL A 173 -14.07 4.87 20.53
C VAL A 173 -15.10 6.01 20.58
N ILE A 174 -15.42 6.60 19.43
CA ILE A 174 -16.42 7.68 19.30
C ILE A 174 -17.72 7.23 18.60
N ALA A 175 -17.88 5.94 18.34
CA ALA A 175 -19.09 5.37 17.75
C ALA A 175 -20.25 5.35 18.79
N ARG A 176 -21.35 6.05 18.49
CA ARG A 176 -22.53 6.17 19.35
C ARG A 176 -23.09 4.81 19.80
N ASP A 177 -23.15 3.85 18.88
CA ASP A 177 -23.74 2.51 19.11
C ASP A 177 -22.67 1.44 19.34
N GLY A 178 -21.45 1.88 19.64
CA GLY A 178 -20.27 1.03 19.80
C GLY A 178 -19.61 0.63 18.47
N LEU A 179 -18.38 0.14 18.57
CA LEU A 179 -17.51 -0.22 17.45
C LEU A 179 -17.26 -1.72 17.45
N LYS A 180 -17.43 -2.38 16.30
CA LYS A 180 -17.21 -3.83 16.18
C LYS A 180 -15.72 -4.14 16.07
N LEU A 181 -15.21 -4.91 17.01
CA LEU A 181 -13.92 -5.58 16.93
C LEU A 181 -14.08 -6.85 16.09
N ARG A 182 -13.19 -7.04 15.12
CA ARG A 182 -13.25 -8.14 14.17
C ARG A 182 -11.90 -8.83 14.04
N GLY A 183 -11.91 -10.12 13.73
CA GLY A 183 -10.68 -10.89 13.51
C GLY A 183 -9.89 -10.49 12.25
N GLY A 184 -10.42 -9.59 11.42
CA GLY A 184 -9.72 -9.10 10.24
C GLY A 184 -10.23 -7.75 9.71
N PRO A 185 -9.48 -7.12 8.79
CA PRO A 185 -9.72 -5.78 8.27
C PRO A 185 -10.84 -5.77 7.23
N GLY A 186 -12.09 -5.87 7.69
CA GLY A 186 -13.25 -5.82 6.81
C GLY A 186 -14.54 -6.28 7.47
N THR A 187 -15.67 -5.89 6.88
CA THR A 187 -17.01 -6.30 7.37
C THR A 187 -17.33 -7.77 7.14
N ASN A 188 -16.56 -8.45 6.28
CA ASN A 188 -16.71 -9.88 5.98
C ASN A 188 -16.12 -10.79 7.08
N PHE A 189 -15.32 -10.23 7.99
CA PHE A 189 -14.80 -10.97 9.15
C PHE A 189 -15.83 -10.98 10.28
N GLY A 190 -15.86 -12.06 11.05
CA GLY A 190 -16.74 -12.20 12.21
C GLY A 190 -16.56 -11.04 13.20
N SER A 191 -17.66 -10.58 13.79
CA SER A 191 -17.60 -9.65 14.92
C SER A 191 -17.34 -10.45 16.20
N GLU A 192 -16.21 -10.18 16.83
CA GLU A 192 -15.81 -10.86 18.06
C GLU A 192 -16.38 -10.15 19.28
N LYS A 193 -16.35 -8.81 19.26
CA LYS A 193 -16.83 -7.97 20.36
C LYS A 193 -17.39 -6.65 19.83
N THR A 194 -18.23 -6.01 20.63
CA THR A 194 -18.65 -4.61 20.41
C THR A 194 -18.05 -3.76 21.53
N LEU A 195 -17.21 -2.81 21.17
CA LEU A 195 -16.57 -1.86 22.07
C LEU A 195 -17.52 -0.67 22.29
N PRO A 196 -17.94 -0.37 23.53
CA PRO A 196 -18.75 0.81 23.82
C PRO A 196 -18.09 2.13 23.40
N ALA A 197 -18.90 3.19 23.28
CA ALA A 197 -18.38 4.55 23.18
C ALA A 197 -17.53 4.89 24.41
N GLY A 198 -16.40 5.58 24.20
CA GLY A 198 -15.45 5.95 25.25
C GLY A 198 -14.46 4.85 25.63
N THR A 199 -14.54 3.64 25.05
CA THR A 199 -13.52 2.60 25.27
C THR A 199 -12.17 3.08 24.76
N GLU A 200 -11.17 3.07 25.65
CA GLU A 200 -9.78 3.30 25.31
C GLU A 200 -9.17 2.05 24.68
N LEU A 201 -8.28 2.25 23.71
CA LEU A 201 -7.50 1.20 23.07
C LEU A 201 -6.19 1.76 22.54
N THR A 202 -5.24 0.87 22.30
CA THR A 202 -3.99 1.20 21.63
C THR A 202 -4.06 0.74 20.19
N VAL A 203 -3.87 1.65 19.24
CA VAL A 203 -3.65 1.27 17.85
C VAL A 203 -2.19 0.89 17.67
N VAL A 204 -1.96 -0.34 17.21
CA VAL A 204 -0.62 -0.92 17.02
C VAL A 204 -0.16 -0.76 15.57
N GLU A 205 -1.05 -0.94 14.60
CA GLU A 205 -0.73 -0.79 13.18
C GLU A 205 -1.97 -0.51 12.32
N ARG A 206 -1.79 0.12 11.16
CA ARG A 206 -2.81 0.12 10.10
C ARG A 206 -2.73 -1.18 9.33
N SER A 207 -3.88 -1.69 8.91
CA SER A 207 -3.89 -2.87 8.05
C SER A 207 -3.22 -2.56 6.71
N ALA A 208 -2.35 -3.48 6.27
CA ALA A 208 -1.77 -3.46 4.94
C ALA A 208 -2.78 -3.86 3.84
N VAL A 209 -3.92 -4.45 4.22
CA VAL A 209 -4.96 -4.92 3.30
C VAL A 209 -6.00 -3.83 3.02
N ASP A 210 -6.47 -3.15 4.07
CA ASP A 210 -7.36 -1.99 3.97
C ASP A 210 -6.95 -0.95 5.04
N PRO A 211 -6.25 0.14 4.65
CA PRO A 211 -5.75 1.15 5.58
C PRO A 211 -6.82 1.90 6.40
N ALA A 212 -8.11 1.74 6.06
CA ALA A 212 -9.21 2.23 6.87
C ALA A 212 -9.42 1.40 8.15
N TRP A 213 -8.85 0.20 8.22
CA TRP A 213 -8.83 -0.65 9.41
C TRP A 213 -7.50 -0.55 10.14
N VAL A 214 -7.58 -0.58 11.46
CA VAL A 214 -6.42 -0.57 12.35
C VAL A 214 -6.47 -1.78 13.26
N ARG A 215 -5.30 -2.34 13.55
CA ARG A 215 -5.11 -3.41 14.51
C ARG A 215 -4.89 -2.82 15.90
N VAL A 216 -5.56 -3.39 16.89
CA VAL A 216 -5.63 -2.82 18.23
C VAL A 216 -5.25 -3.83 19.31
N ASP A 217 -4.77 -3.26 20.41
CA ASP A 217 -4.52 -3.88 21.70
C ASP A 217 -5.42 -3.15 22.71
N LEU A 218 -6.35 -3.86 23.34
CA LEU A 218 -7.34 -3.30 24.26
C LEU A 218 -6.77 -3.20 25.69
N GLU A 219 -5.94 -4.15 26.09
CA GLU A 219 -5.40 -4.26 27.44
C GLU A 219 -4.07 -3.49 27.61
N GLY A 220 -3.43 -3.09 26.51
CA GLY A 220 -2.14 -2.42 26.51
C GLY A 220 -0.99 -3.33 26.92
N ASP A 221 -1.18 -4.65 26.85
CA ASP A 221 -0.22 -5.67 27.27
C ASP A 221 0.67 -6.18 26.12
N GLY A 222 0.45 -5.65 24.90
CA GLY A 222 1.14 -6.02 23.68
C GLY A 222 0.51 -7.19 22.93
N LEU A 223 -0.59 -7.77 23.42
CA LEU A 223 -1.38 -8.75 22.70
C LEU A 223 -2.40 -8.06 21.79
N LEU A 224 -2.74 -8.71 20.68
CA LEU A 224 -3.55 -8.11 19.62
C LEU A 224 -4.95 -8.70 19.62
N ASP A 225 -5.94 -7.86 19.87
CA ASP A 225 -7.35 -8.26 19.98
C ASP A 225 -8.07 -8.30 18.64
N GLY A 226 -7.50 -7.66 17.61
CA GLY A 226 -8.05 -7.69 16.26
C GLY A 226 -8.11 -6.32 15.62
N TYR A 227 -9.13 -6.11 14.79
CA TYR A 227 -9.24 -4.95 13.91
C TYR A 227 -10.52 -4.14 14.17
N VAL A 228 -10.40 -2.83 14.09
CA VAL A 228 -11.51 -1.88 14.12
C VAL A 228 -11.39 -0.85 13.00
N PHE A 229 -12.51 -0.22 12.64
CA PHE A 229 -12.54 0.80 11.59
C PHE A 229 -12.10 2.17 12.15
N ALA A 230 -11.03 2.72 11.58
CA ALA A 230 -10.32 3.87 12.15
C ALA A 230 -11.13 5.17 12.17
N ALA A 231 -12.15 5.31 11.31
CA ALA A 231 -13.00 6.51 11.26
C ALA A 231 -13.86 6.70 12.53
N PHE A 232 -13.96 5.67 13.38
CA PHE A 232 -14.69 5.71 14.65
C PHE A 232 -13.76 5.85 15.87
N LEU A 233 -12.52 6.28 15.66
CA LEU A 233 -11.54 6.52 16.71
C LEU A 233 -11.16 8.00 16.77
N ALA A 234 -10.93 8.51 17.99
CA ALA A 234 -10.32 9.80 18.22
C ALA A 234 -9.07 9.63 19.11
N PRO A 235 -8.00 10.44 18.93
CA PRO A 235 -6.83 10.37 19.81
C PRO A 235 -7.23 10.57 21.27
N ALA A 236 -6.73 9.73 22.17
CA ALA A 236 -6.84 9.99 23.59
C ALA A 236 -5.91 11.17 23.92
N GLY A 237 -6.41 12.18 24.63
CA GLY A 237 -5.58 13.32 25.06
C GLY A 237 -4.42 12.85 25.96
N PRO A 238 -3.37 13.67 26.13
CA PRO A 238 -2.41 13.42 27.21
C PRO A 238 -3.16 13.42 28.54
N ASP A 239 -2.83 12.46 29.41
CA ASP A 239 -3.50 12.22 30.68
C ASP A 239 -3.72 13.53 31.43
N GLY A 240 -4.99 13.94 31.54
CA GLY A 240 -5.38 15.03 32.42
C GLY A 240 -5.14 14.54 33.85
N HIS A 241 -3.99 14.93 34.42
CA HIS A 241 -3.81 14.91 35.86
C HIS A 241 -5.07 15.51 36.50
N HIS A 242 -5.76 14.69 37.29
CA HIS A 242 -6.71 15.16 38.28
C HIS A 242 -5.99 16.17 39.16
N ASP A 243 -6.20 17.46 38.90
CA ASP A 243 -5.97 18.49 39.89
C ASP A 243 -7.12 18.37 40.89
N GLU A 244 -6.86 17.70 42.00
CA GLU A 244 -7.71 17.77 43.19
C GLU A 244 -7.95 19.26 43.48
N SER A 245 -9.19 19.69 43.27
CA SER A 245 -9.64 20.99 43.75
C SER A 245 -9.34 21.08 45.25
N PRO A 246 -8.60 22.09 45.74
CA PRO A 246 -8.51 22.34 47.16
C PRO A 246 -9.92 22.69 47.65
N GLY A 247 -10.48 21.85 48.52
CA GLY A 247 -11.77 22.10 49.14
C GLY A 247 -11.78 23.48 49.85
N PRO A 248 -12.95 24.13 49.95
CA PRO A 248 -13.04 25.43 50.58
C PRO A 248 -12.67 25.31 52.06
N HIS A 249 -11.66 26.06 52.48
CA HIS A 249 -11.36 26.31 53.88
C HIS A 249 -12.55 27.05 54.50
N PRO A 250 -13.19 26.53 55.58
CA PRO A 250 -14.13 27.33 56.33
C PRO A 250 -13.34 28.31 57.20
N ASP A 251 -13.67 29.59 57.05
CA ASP A 251 -13.51 30.58 58.12
C ASP A 251 -14.29 30.08 59.34
N ASP A 252 -13.65 30.03 60.51
CA ASP A 252 -14.36 30.38 61.74
C ASP A 252 -13.40 30.88 62.85
N SER A 253 -13.66 32.15 63.22
CA SER A 253 -13.51 32.81 64.53
C SER A 253 -12.14 32.99 65.20
#